data_AF-A0A921NV85-F1
#
_entry.id   AF-A0A921NV85-F1
#
_cell.length_a   1.000
_cell.length_b   1.000
_cell.length_c   1.000
_cell.angle_alpha   90.00
_cell.angle_beta   90.00
_cell.angle_gamma   90.00
#
_symmetry.space_group_name_H-M   'P 1'
#
loop_
_entity.id
_entity.type
_entity.pdbx_description
1 polymer ?
#
loop_
_entity_poly.entity_id
_entity_poly.type
_entity_poly.pdbx_seq_one_letter_code
_entity_poly.pdbx_strand_id
1 'polypeptide(L)'
;MAFLSEAAVEQALLNQLRALGYSVEREDDIGPDGHRPERESHDEVVLRGRFEHAVERLNPAVPPEARQDAIRRGVQAVRASRLDAHDPHGLISGALRISDAQAFLKERDL
;
A
#
# COMPACT_ATOMS: atom_id res chain seq x y z
N MET A 1 -0.81 -40.23 4.93
CA MET A 1 -0.80 -38.86 5.46
C MET A 1 -0.43 -37.94 4.30
N ALA A 2 -1.35 -37.11 3.82
CA ALA A 2 -1.04 -36.15 2.77
C ALA A 2 -0.15 -35.06 3.38
N PHE A 3 1.09 -34.93 2.90
CA PHE A 3 1.99 -33.87 3.31
C PHE A 3 1.59 -32.61 2.54
N LEU A 4 0.97 -31.66 3.24
CA LEU A 4 0.66 -30.35 2.68
C LEU A 4 1.89 -29.45 2.92
N SER A 5 2.64 -29.15 1.86
CA SER A 5 3.79 -28.25 1.97
C SER A 5 3.33 -26.79 2.09
N GLU A 6 4.16 -25.96 2.72
CA GLU A 6 3.96 -24.51 2.77
C GLU A 6 3.80 -23.93 1.36
N ALA A 7 4.60 -24.42 0.40
CA ALA A 7 4.49 -24.04 -1.00
C ALA A 7 3.12 -24.38 -1.62
N ALA A 8 2.52 -25.53 -1.24
CA ALA A 8 1.18 -25.89 -1.72
C ALA A 8 0.08 -25.00 -1.12
N VAL A 9 0.22 -24.63 0.15
CA VAL A 9 -0.69 -23.70 0.83
C VAL A 9 -0.58 -22.29 0.24
N GLU A 10 0.65 -21.80 0.06
CA GLU A 10 0.93 -20.50 -0.55
C GLU A 10 0.32 -20.44 -1.96
N GLN A 11 0.57 -21.45 -2.79
CA GLN A 11 0.05 -21.47 -4.15
C GLN A 11 -1.48 -21.50 -4.19
N ALA A 12 -2.13 -22.21 -3.28
CA ALA A 12 -3.59 -22.22 -3.15
C ALA A 12 -4.13 -20.83 -2.76
N LEU A 13 -3.49 -20.15 -1.80
CA LEU A 13 -3.88 -18.82 -1.38
C LEU A 13 -3.70 -17.78 -2.50
N LEU A 14 -2.56 -17.80 -3.20
CA LEU A 14 -2.29 -16.92 -4.33
C LEU A 14 -3.33 -17.10 -5.45
N ASN A 15 -3.77 -18.34 -5.69
CA ASN A 15 -4.81 -18.62 -6.68
C ASN A 15 -6.18 -18.04 -6.25
N GLN A 16 -6.52 -18.11 -4.97
CA GLN A 16 -7.74 -17.48 -4.45
C GLN A 16 -7.67 -15.94 -4.57
N LEU A 17 -6.54 -15.32 -4.24
CA LEU A 17 -6.34 -13.89 -4.39
C LEU A 17 -6.45 -13.45 -5.86
N ARG A 18 -5.88 -14.22 -6.80
CA ARG A 18 -6.07 -13.97 -8.24
C ARG A 18 -7.53 -14.04 -8.66
N ALA A 19 -8.28 -15.02 -8.15
CA ALA A 19 -9.71 -15.16 -8.45
C ALA A 19 -10.52 -13.95 -7.93
N LEU A 20 -10.05 -13.30 -6.86
CA LEU A 20 -10.61 -12.05 -6.33
C LEU A 20 -10.13 -10.79 -7.07
N GLY A 21 -9.29 -10.93 -8.10
CA GLY A 21 -8.78 -9.81 -8.90
C GLY A 21 -7.49 -9.17 -8.37
N TYR A 22 -6.82 -9.79 -7.39
CA TYR A 22 -5.52 -9.31 -6.93
C TYR A 22 -4.40 -9.75 -7.88
N SER A 23 -3.56 -8.79 -8.27
CA SER A 23 -2.32 -9.07 -8.99
C SER A 23 -1.27 -9.61 -8.04
N VAL A 24 -0.59 -10.69 -8.45
CA VAL A 24 0.52 -11.30 -7.73
C VAL A 24 1.81 -10.94 -8.46
N GLU A 25 2.74 -10.31 -7.75
CA GLU A 25 4.05 -9.90 -8.26
C GLU A 25 5.15 -10.60 -7.49
N ARG A 26 6.30 -10.82 -8.12
CA ARG A 26 7.45 -11.51 -7.52
C ARG A 26 8.62 -10.55 -7.32
N GLU A 27 9.48 -10.84 -6.36
CA GLU A 27 10.67 -10.02 -6.10
C GLU A 27 11.61 -9.94 -7.31
N ASP A 28 11.71 -11.02 -8.10
CA ASP A 28 12.43 -11.03 -9.38
C ASP A 28 11.92 -9.99 -10.38
N ASP A 29 10.65 -9.59 -10.25
CA ASP A 29 10.03 -8.58 -11.11
C ASP A 29 10.11 -7.18 -10.48
N ILE A 30 9.67 -7.03 -9.23
CA ILE A 30 9.46 -5.71 -8.57
C ILE A 30 10.55 -5.30 -7.58
N GLY A 31 11.50 -6.17 -7.27
CA GLY A 31 12.62 -5.90 -6.38
C GLY A 31 13.58 -4.84 -6.94
N PRO A 32 14.52 -4.34 -6.12
CA PRO A 32 15.47 -3.31 -6.54
C PRO A 32 16.35 -3.75 -7.73
N ASP A 33 16.69 -5.05 -7.79
CA ASP A 33 17.43 -5.66 -8.89
C ASP A 33 16.52 -6.42 -9.89
N GLY A 34 15.20 -6.20 -9.81
CA GLY A 34 14.21 -6.92 -10.59
C GLY A 34 14.11 -6.44 -12.05
N HIS A 35 13.33 -7.17 -12.86
CA HIS A 35 13.09 -6.83 -14.27
C HIS A 35 12.34 -5.49 -14.47
N ARG A 36 11.53 -5.09 -13.49
CA ARG A 36 10.81 -3.84 -13.43
C ARG A 36 10.94 -3.28 -12.02
N PRO A 37 12.06 -2.65 -11.67
CA PRO A 37 12.31 -2.23 -10.31
C PRO A 37 11.26 -1.21 -9.87
N GLU A 38 10.42 -1.60 -8.91
CA GLU A 38 9.42 -0.73 -8.29
C GLU A 38 9.82 -0.32 -6.87
N ARG A 39 10.89 -0.92 -6.34
CA ARG A 39 11.54 -0.60 -5.07
C ARG A 39 12.92 -0.02 -5.35
N GLU A 40 13.31 0.99 -4.59
CA GLU A 40 14.69 1.49 -4.60
C GLU A 40 15.60 0.69 -3.66
N SER A 41 15.02 -0.02 -2.69
CA SER A 41 15.72 -0.86 -1.71
C SER A 41 14.80 -1.96 -1.16
N HIS A 42 15.36 -3.08 -0.71
CA HIS A 42 14.61 -4.11 0.02
C HIS A 42 14.01 -3.60 1.35
N ASP A 43 14.52 -2.49 1.89
CA ASP A 43 13.97 -1.85 3.09
C ASP A 43 12.68 -1.07 2.84
N GLU A 44 12.38 -0.80 1.57
CA GLU A 44 11.19 -0.08 1.17
C GLU A 44 9.97 -0.97 1.32
N VAL A 45 9.05 -0.61 2.21
CA VAL A 45 7.84 -1.37 2.50
C VAL A 45 6.63 -0.94 1.67
N VAL A 46 6.66 0.28 1.14
CA VAL A 46 5.60 0.85 0.29
C VAL A 46 6.11 0.92 -1.14
N LEU A 47 5.40 0.30 -2.09
CA LEU A 47 5.66 0.49 -3.51
C LEU A 47 5.18 1.88 -3.94
N ARG A 48 6.09 2.86 -3.92
CA ARG A 48 5.74 4.27 -4.07
C ARG A 48 4.96 4.55 -5.36
N GLY A 49 5.45 4.07 -6.50
CA GLY A 49 4.79 4.30 -7.79
C GLY A 49 3.35 3.77 -7.84
N ARG A 50 3.10 2.56 -7.31
CA ARG A 50 1.74 1.98 -7.25
C ARG A 50 0.85 2.76 -6.30
N PHE A 51 1.40 3.20 -5.17
CA PHE A 51 0.65 3.96 -4.17
C PHE A 51 0.23 5.32 -4.71
N GLU A 52 1.15 6.07 -5.33
CA GLU A 52 0.86 7.37 -5.94
C GLU A 52 -0.20 7.24 -7.03
N HIS A 53 -0.05 6.25 -7.93
CA HIS A 53 -1.03 6.00 -8.98
C HIS A 53 -2.41 5.59 -8.42
N ALA A 54 -2.45 4.83 -7.32
CA ALA A 54 -3.69 4.48 -6.64
C ALA A 54 -4.35 5.72 -6.01
N VAL A 55 -3.58 6.60 -5.35
CA VAL A 55 -4.09 7.84 -4.77
C VAL A 55 -4.68 8.75 -5.84
N GLU A 56 -4.01 8.89 -6.99
CA GLU A 56 -4.51 9.66 -8.13
C GLU A 56 -5.79 9.07 -8.71
N ARG A 57 -5.82 7.75 -8.95
CA ARG A 57 -6.98 7.05 -9.50
C ARG A 57 -8.21 7.13 -8.59
N LEU A 58 -8.01 7.00 -7.28
CA LEU A 58 -9.10 7.05 -6.30
C LEU A 58 -9.55 8.48 -6.00
N ASN A 59 -8.67 9.47 -6.14
CA ASN A 59 -8.95 10.87 -5.78
C ASN A 59 -8.71 11.84 -6.96
N PRO A 60 -9.40 11.68 -8.10
CA PRO A 60 -9.19 12.54 -9.27
C PRO A 60 -9.61 13.98 -9.00
N ALA A 61 -10.61 14.21 -8.15
CA ALA A 61 -11.14 15.53 -7.80
C ALA A 61 -10.30 16.29 -6.75
N VAL A 62 -9.32 15.63 -6.11
CA VAL A 62 -8.49 16.24 -5.07
C VAL A 62 -7.30 16.96 -5.72
N PRO A 63 -6.96 18.19 -5.29
CA PRO A 63 -5.81 18.92 -5.80
C PRO A 63 -4.50 18.14 -5.69
N PRO A 64 -3.58 18.26 -6.66
CA PRO A 64 -2.30 17.53 -6.65
C PRO A 64 -1.49 17.72 -5.35
N GLU A 65 -1.51 18.93 -4.80
CA GLU A 65 -0.79 19.29 -3.57
C GLU A 65 -1.30 18.51 -2.35
N ALA A 66 -2.63 18.37 -2.22
CA ALA A 66 -3.25 17.61 -1.15
C ALA A 66 -3.02 16.10 -1.31
N ARG A 67 -3.00 15.60 -2.56
CA ARG A 67 -2.62 14.20 -2.84
C ARG A 67 -1.18 13.93 -2.43
N GLN A 68 -0.25 14.82 -2.76
CA GLN A 68 1.14 14.68 -2.37
C GLN A 68 1.33 14.71 -0.84
N ASP A 69 0.58 15.54 -0.11
CA ASP A 69 0.64 15.53 1.34
C ASP A 69 0.11 14.23 1.94
N ALA A 70 -1.02 13.72 1.42
CA ALA A 70 -1.56 12.42 1.82
C ALA A 70 -0.59 11.27 1.53
N ILE A 71 0.08 11.30 0.37
CA ILE A 71 1.12 10.31 0.02
C ILE A 71 2.25 10.34 1.04
N ARG A 72 2.79 11.52 1.35
CA ARG A 72 3.88 11.68 2.34
C ARG A 72 3.47 11.14 3.71
N ARG A 73 2.28 11.51 4.19
CA ARG A 73 1.75 11.03 5.48
C ARG A 73 1.53 9.52 5.49
N GLY A 74 0.98 8.96 4.42
CA GLY A 74 0.74 7.52 4.29
C GLY A 74 2.04 6.71 4.34
N VAL A 75 3.06 7.12 3.59
CA VAL A 75 4.38 6.46 3.62
C VAL A 75 5.02 6.56 5.01
N GLN A 76 4.93 7.72 5.65
CA GLN A 76 5.49 7.91 7.00
C GLN A 76 4.75 7.06 8.04
N ALA A 77 3.42 6.93 7.95
CA ALA A 77 2.63 6.11 8.85
C ALA A 77 3.00 4.63 8.73
N VAL A 78 3.16 4.11 7.50
CA VAL A 78 3.59 2.71 7.29
C VAL A 78 5.00 2.49 7.83
N ARG A 79 5.93 3.43 7.64
CA ARG A 79 7.27 3.35 8.22
C ARG A 79 7.25 3.39 9.75
N ALA A 80 6.41 4.25 10.34
CA ALA A 80 6.25 4.33 11.80
C ALA A 80 5.61 3.06 12.38
N SER A 81 4.65 2.45 11.68
CA SER A 81 4.04 1.18 12.09
C SER A 81 5.04 0.01 12.11
N ARG A 82 6.20 0.13 11.45
CA ARG A 82 7.26 -0.88 11.55
C ARG A 82 7.91 -0.94 12.94
N LEU A 83 7.75 0.09 13.77
CA LEU A 83 8.27 0.11 15.14
C LEU A 83 7.31 -0.54 16.15
N ASP A 84 6.03 -0.71 15.79
CA ASP A 84 5.00 -1.39 16.60
C ASP A 84 3.94 -2.01 15.65
N ALA A 85 4.06 -3.30 15.25
CA ALA A 85 3.06 -3.93 14.36
C ALA A 85 2.50 -5.25 14.90
N HIS A 86 1.24 -5.20 15.36
CA HIS A 86 0.36 -6.36 15.48
C HIS A 86 -0.82 -6.34 14.47
N ASP A 87 -1.06 -5.25 13.72
CA ASP A 87 -2.17 -5.21 12.75
C ASP A 87 -1.99 -4.18 11.60
N PRO A 88 -1.44 -4.59 10.45
CA PRO A 88 -1.33 -3.74 9.27
C PRO A 88 -2.66 -3.54 8.52
N HIS A 89 -3.67 -4.39 8.72
CA HIS A 89 -4.93 -4.34 7.98
C HIS A 89 -5.88 -3.24 8.52
N GLY A 90 -5.83 -2.95 9.82
CA GLY A 90 -6.58 -1.85 10.44
C GLY A 90 -6.14 -0.46 9.96
N LEU A 91 -4.88 -0.28 9.58
CA LEU A 91 -4.36 1.03 9.15
C LEU A 91 -4.87 1.47 7.77
N ILE A 92 -5.06 0.52 6.86
CA ILE A 92 -5.58 0.78 5.50
C ILE A 92 -7.09 1.06 5.52
N SER A 93 -7.84 0.40 6.42
CA SER A 93 -9.31 0.47 6.47
C SER A 93 -9.87 1.45 7.51
N GLY A 94 -9.12 1.79 8.56
CA GLY A 94 -9.59 2.58 9.70
C GLY A 94 -8.86 3.90 9.94
N ALA A 95 -7.54 3.93 9.80
CA ALA A 95 -6.73 5.12 10.13
C ALA A 95 -6.64 6.14 8.98
N LEU A 96 -6.93 5.73 7.74
CA LEU A 96 -7.08 6.58 6.55
C LEU A 96 -8.55 6.97 6.31
N ARG A 97 -9.34 7.21 7.37
CA ARG A 97 -10.62 7.90 7.18
C ARG A 97 -10.30 9.33 6.73
N ILE A 98 -10.60 9.60 5.47
CA ILE A 98 -10.66 10.95 4.89
C ILE A 98 -11.88 11.71 5.47
N SER A 99 -12.12 11.61 6.79
CA SER A 99 -13.03 12.49 7.51
C SER A 99 -12.31 13.77 7.95
N ASP A 100 -10.98 13.77 7.97
CA ASP A 100 -10.18 14.93 8.40
C ASP A 100 -9.80 15.87 7.26
N ALA A 101 -10.18 15.56 6.02
CA ALA A 101 -10.04 16.51 4.90
C ALA A 101 -10.93 17.75 5.10
N GLN A 102 -12.06 17.62 5.80
CA GLN A 102 -12.89 18.76 6.18
C GLN A 102 -12.27 19.59 7.31
N ALA A 103 -11.47 18.97 8.21
CA ALA A 103 -10.73 19.69 9.23
C ALA A 103 -9.56 20.50 8.62
N PHE A 104 -8.87 19.93 7.63
CA PHE A 104 -7.78 20.60 6.92
C PHE A 104 -8.23 21.81 6.10
N LEU A 105 -9.48 21.81 5.59
CA LEU A 105 -10.07 22.96 4.90
C LEU A 105 -10.61 24.04 5.86
N LYS A 106 -10.86 23.71 7.13
CA LYS A 106 -11.40 24.66 8.13
C LYS A 106 -10.33 25.41 8.92
N GLU A 107 -9.10 24.90 8.93
CA GLU A 107 -7.97 25.49 9.65
C GLU A 107 -7.15 26.49 8.81
N ARG A 108 -7.47 26.62 7.51
CA ARG A 108 -6.90 27.65 6.63
C ARG A 108 -8.05 28.40 5.98
N ASP A 109 -8.45 29.49 6.62
CA ASP A 109 -9.49 30.43 6.17
C ASP A 109 -9.58 30.57 4.65
N LEU A 110 -10.65 30.01 4.09
CA LEU A 110 -11.39 30.50 2.92
C LEU A 110 -12.86 30.61 3.32
#